data_AF-A0A9Q9UTD0-F1
#
_entry.id   AF-A0A9Q9UTD0-F1
#
_cell.length_a   1.000
_cell.length_b   1.000
_cell.length_c   1.000
_cell.angle_alpha   90.00
_cell.angle_beta   90.00
_cell.angle_gamma   90.00
#
_symmetry.space_group_name_H-M   'P 1'
#
loop_
_entity.id
_entity.type
_entity.pdbx_description
1 polymer ?
#
loop_
_entity_poly.entity_id
_entity_poly.type
_entity_poly.pdbx_seq_one_letter_code
_entity_poly.pdbx_strand_id
1 'polypeptide(L)'
;MSEGSVPKRQYTDEFKVEAVRLAESVGQHEAARRLGVPMATLANWMRRSRRADGVGEAGAHQAVAARSARPISELEAENSRLRKELASAKLDIEILSKATAYFAREAR
;
A
#
# COMPACT_ATOMS: atom_id res chain seq x y z
N MET A 1 13.06 -3.14 42.43
CA MET A 1 11.81 -3.84 42.06
C MET A 1 12.13 -4.65 40.82
N SER A 2 12.26 -5.97 40.97
CA SER A 2 12.65 -6.85 39.85
C SER A 2 11.42 -7.10 38.99
N GLU A 3 11.31 -6.41 37.85
CA GLU A 3 10.23 -6.65 36.88
C GLU A 3 10.37 -8.07 36.32
N GLY A 4 9.39 -8.92 36.64
CA GLY A 4 9.30 -10.28 36.09
C GLY A 4 9.06 -10.19 34.59
N SER A 5 10.06 -10.57 33.79
CA SER A 5 9.95 -10.72 32.34
C SER A 5 8.80 -11.67 32.01
N VAL A 6 7.79 -11.19 31.27
CA VAL A 6 6.66 -12.01 30.84
C VAL A 6 7.19 -13.14 29.95
N PRO A 7 6.89 -14.42 30.25
CA PRO A 7 7.38 -15.54 29.48
C PRO A 7 6.95 -15.41 28.02
N LYS A 8 7.92 -15.46 27.11
CA LYS A 8 7.69 -15.32 25.68
C LYS A 8 6.92 -16.55 25.18
N ARG A 9 5.72 -16.31 24.67
CA ARG A 9 4.87 -17.35 24.05
C ARG A 9 5.64 -18.02 22.90
N GLN A 10 5.86 -19.32 23.01
CA GLN A 10 6.56 -20.11 22.00
C GLN A 10 5.54 -20.74 21.05
N TYR A 11 5.89 -20.78 19.77
CA TYR A 11 5.08 -21.38 18.71
C TYR A 11 5.97 -22.33 17.93
N THR A 12 5.44 -23.49 17.57
CA THR A 12 6.13 -24.47 16.72
C THR A 12 6.28 -23.92 15.30
N ASP A 13 7.21 -24.47 14.53
CA ASP A 13 7.46 -23.98 13.18
C ASP A 13 6.32 -24.36 12.23
N GLU A 14 5.72 -25.54 12.42
CA GLU A 14 4.53 -26.00 11.70
C GLU A 14 3.35 -25.05 11.92
N PHE A 15 3.14 -24.61 13.17
CA PHE A 15 2.10 -23.65 13.49
C PHE A 15 2.32 -22.30 12.81
N LYS A 16 3.58 -21.83 12.74
CA LYS A 16 3.90 -20.57 12.05
C LYS A 16 3.63 -20.67 10.56
N VAL A 17 3.96 -21.79 9.93
CA VAL A 17 3.71 -22.05 8.50
C VAL A 17 2.21 -22.05 8.21
N GLU A 18 1.43 -22.82 8.96
CA GLU A 18 -0.03 -22.86 8.78
C GLU A 18 -0.70 -21.52 9.11
N ALA A 19 -0.18 -20.77 10.09
CA ALA A 19 -0.67 -19.43 10.39
C ALA A 19 -0.44 -18.45 9.23
N VAL A 20 0.72 -18.52 8.57
CA VAL A 20 1.02 -17.72 7.37
C VAL A 20 0.11 -18.13 6.21
N ARG A 21 -0.06 -19.44 5.97
CA ARG A 21 -0.96 -19.96 4.93
C ARG A 21 -2.41 -19.52 5.14
N LEU A 22 -2.89 -19.55 6.38
CA LEU A 22 -4.22 -19.04 6.71
C LEU A 22 -4.31 -17.53 6.45
N ALA A 23 -3.29 -16.76 6.84
CA ALA A 23 -3.26 -15.32 6.60
C ALA A 23 -3.29 -14.94 5.11
N GLU A 24 -2.74 -15.76 4.23
CA GLU A 24 -2.79 -15.56 2.77
C GLU A 24 -4.17 -15.82 2.17
N SER A 25 -4.98 -16.71 2.78
CA SER A 25 -6.32 -17.04 2.30
C SER A 25 -7.42 -16.12 2.84
N VAL A 26 -7.42 -15.82 4.13
CA VAL A 26 -8.49 -15.03 4.79
C VAL A 26 -8.06 -13.62 5.17
N GLY A 27 -6.79 -13.27 4.98
CA GLY A 27 -6.21 -12.00 5.37
C GLY A 27 -5.67 -11.99 6.80
N GLN A 28 -4.67 -11.14 7.03
CA GLN A 28 -3.90 -11.09 8.28
C GLN A 28 -4.73 -10.81 9.53
N HIS A 29 -5.70 -9.89 9.46
CA HIS A 29 -6.50 -9.50 10.63
C HIS A 29 -7.41 -10.63 11.11
N GLU A 30 -8.07 -11.30 10.17
CA GLU A 30 -8.98 -12.40 10.47
C GLU A 30 -8.21 -13.65 10.92
N ALA A 31 -7.08 -13.97 10.28
CA ALA A 31 -6.21 -15.06 10.71
C ALA A 31 -5.65 -14.86 12.12
N ALA A 32 -5.18 -13.65 12.45
CA ALA A 32 -4.69 -13.32 13.79
C ALA A 32 -5.78 -13.51 14.87
N ARG A 33 -7.01 -13.07 14.57
CA ARG A 33 -8.17 -13.24 15.46
C ARG A 33 -8.50 -14.71 15.67
N ARG A 34 -8.63 -15.50 14.59
CA ARG A 34 -8.97 -16.93 14.65
C ARG A 34 -7.92 -17.75 15.40
N LEU A 35 -6.64 -17.41 15.24
CA LEU A 35 -5.54 -18.14 15.85
C LEU A 35 -5.20 -17.64 17.28
N GLY A 36 -5.79 -16.53 17.74
CA GLY A 36 -5.46 -15.93 19.03
C GLY A 36 -3.99 -15.48 19.13
N VAL A 37 -3.41 -15.08 18.00
CA VAL A 37 -2.02 -14.63 17.86
C VAL A 37 -2.00 -13.12 17.68
N PRO A 38 -1.11 -12.37 18.37
CA PRO A 38 -0.97 -10.94 18.12
C PRO A 38 -0.67 -10.66 16.64
N MET A 39 -1.39 -9.69 16.06
CA MET A 39 -1.30 -9.33 14.65
C MET A 39 0.15 -9.02 14.23
N ALA A 40 0.89 -8.31 15.08
CA ALA A 40 2.30 -7.99 14.87
C ALA A 40 3.20 -9.23 14.80
N THR A 41 2.90 -10.28 15.59
CA THR A 41 3.61 -11.55 15.56
C THR A 41 3.40 -12.27 14.24
N LEU A 42 2.15 -12.33 13.76
CA LEU A 42 1.80 -12.91 12.47
C LEU A 42 2.45 -12.13 11.31
N ALA A 43 2.46 -10.79 11.38
CA ALA A 43 3.17 -9.91 10.44
C ALA A 43 4.65 -10.30 10.30
N ASN A 44 5.31 -10.53 11.45
CA ASN A 44 6.71 -10.89 11.51
C ASN A 44 6.98 -12.29 10.94
N TRP A 45 6.04 -13.24 11.04
CA TRP A 45 6.18 -14.56 10.39
C TRP A 45 6.02 -14.46 8.88
N MET A 46 4.99 -13.76 8.39
CA MET A 46 4.81 -13.55 6.95
C MET A 46 6.02 -12.85 6.31
N ARG A 47 6.59 -11.84 6.96
CA ARG A 47 7.81 -11.17 6.47
C ARG A 47 9.00 -12.12 6.42
N ARG A 48 9.15 -13.02 7.41
CA ARG A 48 10.23 -14.01 7.44
C ARG A 48 10.05 -15.10 6.40
N SER A 49 8.82 -15.59 6.21
CA SER A 49 8.49 -16.57 5.16
C SER A 49 8.91 -16.04 3.79
N ARG A 50 8.50 -14.80 3.45
CA ARG A 50 8.89 -14.15 2.18
C ARG A 50 10.39 -14.03 1.98
N ARG A 51 11.16 -13.80 3.05
CA ARG A 51 12.63 -13.73 3.00
C ARG A 51 13.27 -15.12 2.83
N ALA A 52 12.67 -16.16 3.43
CA ALA A 52 13.15 -17.54 3.34
C ALA A 52 12.90 -18.14 1.95
N ASP A 53 11.79 -17.77 1.30
CA ASP A 53 11.43 -18.21 -0.06
C ASP A 53 12.27 -17.55 -1.17
N GLY A 54 13.44 -16.99 -0.85
CA GLY A 54 14.35 -16.38 -1.83
C GLY A 54 13.90 -15.02 -2.36
N VAL A 55 12.78 -14.47 -1.89
CA VAL A 55 12.37 -13.08 -2.16
C VAL A 55 13.14 -12.14 -1.22
N GLY A 56 14.47 -12.21 -1.30
CA GLY A 56 15.39 -11.32 -0.58
C GLY A 56 15.06 -9.86 -0.91
N GLU A 57 15.02 -9.03 0.14
CA GLU A 57 14.88 -7.55 0.23
C GLU A 57 13.97 -6.79 -0.76
N ALA A 58 13.99 -7.10 -2.05
CA ALA A 58 13.02 -6.68 -3.05
C ALA A 58 11.57 -7.03 -2.68
N GLY A 59 11.31 -8.13 -1.96
CA GLY A 59 9.97 -8.56 -1.54
C GLY A 59 9.37 -7.75 -0.38
N ALA A 60 10.22 -7.22 0.50
CA ALA A 60 9.76 -6.40 1.63
C ALA A 60 9.39 -4.98 1.18
N HIS A 61 10.17 -4.42 0.24
CA HIS A 61 9.78 -3.21 -0.47
C HIS A 61 8.56 -3.46 -1.35
N GLN A 62 8.43 -4.64 -1.98
CA GLN A 62 7.25 -4.99 -2.77
C GLN A 62 5.99 -5.32 -1.97
N ALA A 63 6.02 -5.67 -0.68
CA ALA A 63 4.80 -5.91 0.10
C ALA A 63 4.25 -4.62 0.72
N VAL A 64 5.13 -3.70 1.11
CA VAL A 64 4.73 -2.32 1.45
C VAL A 64 4.32 -1.60 0.17
N ALA A 65 5.05 -1.82 -0.94
CA ALA A 65 4.65 -1.35 -2.25
C ALA A 65 3.39 -2.06 -2.74
N ALA A 66 3.09 -3.34 -2.55
CA ALA A 66 1.88 -3.97 -3.12
C ALA A 66 0.58 -3.45 -2.47
N ARG A 67 0.64 -2.94 -1.23
CA ARG A 67 -0.47 -2.15 -0.66
C ARG A 67 -0.51 -0.70 -1.17
N SER A 68 0.52 -0.25 -1.89
CA SER A 68 0.68 1.09 -2.48
C SER A 68 1.10 1.12 -3.97
N ALA A 69 1.02 0.00 -4.71
CA ALA A 69 1.63 -0.20 -6.01
C ALA A 69 0.58 -0.83 -6.91
N ARG A 70 -0.19 0.06 -7.50
CA ARG A 70 -0.27 0.01 -8.96
C ARG A 70 1.17 -0.09 -9.48
N PRO A 71 1.51 -1.06 -10.35
CA PRO A 71 2.87 -1.20 -10.88
C PRO A 71 3.40 0.18 -11.28
N ILE A 72 4.67 0.45 -11.02
CA ILE A 72 5.26 1.79 -11.22
C ILE A 72 4.95 2.33 -12.63
N SER A 73 4.84 1.44 -13.63
CA SER A 73 4.39 1.79 -14.98
C SER A 73 2.94 2.30 -15.07
N GLU A 74 2.00 1.77 -14.29
CA GLU A 74 0.63 2.29 -14.19
C GLU A 74 0.59 3.64 -13.48
N LEU A 75 1.41 3.85 -12.44
CA LEU A 75 1.52 5.16 -11.78
C LEU A 75 2.14 6.20 -12.70
N GLU A 76 3.17 5.83 -13.48
CA GLU A 76 3.78 6.70 -14.49
C GLU A 76 2.82 7.00 -15.64
N ALA A 77 2.06 6.01 -16.11
CA ALA A 77 1.01 6.20 -17.11
C ALA A 77 -0.09 7.13 -16.60
N GLU A 78 -0.54 6.94 -15.37
CA GLU A 78 -1.52 7.81 -14.72
C GLU A 78 -0.98 9.22 -14.52
N ASN A 79 0.28 9.37 -14.10
CA ASN A 79 0.91 10.69 -13.94
C ASN A 79 1.01 11.43 -15.28
N SER A 80 1.39 10.72 -16.35
CA SER A 80 1.44 11.26 -17.71
C SER A 80 0.06 11.70 -18.19
N ARG A 81 -0.96 10.87 -17.96
CA ARG A 81 -2.36 11.20 -18.28
C ARG A 81 -2.84 12.43 -17.51
N LEU A 82 -2.67 12.45 -16.19
CA LEU A 82 -3.07 13.57 -15.34
C LEU A 82 -2.37 14.87 -15.73
N ARG A 83 -1.08 14.82 -16.08
CA ARG A 83 -0.35 16.00 -16.59
C ARG A 83 -0.92 16.53 -17.90
N LYS A 84 -1.34 15.65 -18.81
CA LYS A 84 -2.01 16.05 -20.06
C LYS A 84 -3.36 16.69 -19.79
N GLU A 85 -4.20 16.06 -18.96
CA GLU A 85 -5.51 16.59 -18.58
C GLU A 85 -5.38 17.97 -17.90
N LEU A 86 -4.41 18.12 -17.00
CA LEU A 86 -4.13 19.38 -16.32
C LEU A 86 -3.66 20.47 -17.30
N ALA A 87 -2.83 20.12 -18.28
CA ALA A 87 -2.40 21.05 -19.33
C ALA A 87 -3.59 21.50 -20.20
N SER A 88 -4.46 20.58 -20.61
CA SER A 88 -5.68 20.91 -21.36
C SER A 88 -6.62 21.81 -20.56
N ALA A 89 -6.89 21.47 -19.30
CA ALA A 89 -7.76 22.28 -18.45
C ALA A 89 -7.22 23.72 -18.24
N LYS A 90 -5.90 23.87 -18.10
CA LYS A 90 -5.29 25.21 -18.01
C LYS A 90 -5.45 26.02 -19.29
N LEU A 91 -5.31 25.39 -20.45
CA LEU A 91 -5.54 26.04 -21.74
C LEU A 91 -7.01 26.48 -21.88
N ASP A 92 -7.95 25.62 -21.51
CA ASP A 92 -9.38 25.95 -21.55
C ASP A 92 -9.70 27.13 -20.64
N ILE A 93 -9.15 27.15 -19.41
CA ILE A 93 -9.27 28.29 -18.49
C ILE A 93 -8.70 29.56 -19.11
N GLU A 94 -7.55 29.49 -19.77
CA GLU A 94 -6.94 30.65 -20.42
C GLU A 94 -7.80 31.19 -21.56
N ILE A 95 -8.36 30.31 -22.40
CA ILE A 95 -9.25 30.69 -23.50
C ILE A 95 -10.53 31.32 -22.94
N LEU A 96 -11.15 30.69 -21.94
CA LEU A 96 -12.35 31.22 -21.30
C LEU A 96 -12.08 32.56 -20.65
N SER A 97 -10.94 32.73 -19.98
CA SER A 97 -10.52 34.01 -19.39
C SER A 97 -10.34 35.10 -20.44
N LYS A 98 -9.73 34.78 -21.60
CA LYS A 98 -9.61 35.72 -22.72
C LYS A 98 -10.98 36.07 -23.31
N ALA A 99 -11.87 35.08 -23.43
CA ALA A 99 -13.22 35.28 -23.93
C ALA A 99 -14.05 36.16 -22.97
N THR A 100 -14.02 35.90 -21.65
CA THR A 100 -14.71 36.73 -20.66
C THR A 100 -14.16 38.15 -20.64
N ALA A 101 -12.84 38.33 -20.74
CA ALA A 101 -12.24 39.66 -20.85
C ALA A 101 -12.66 40.39 -22.14
N TYR A 102 -12.79 39.67 -23.26
CA TYR A 102 -13.29 40.22 -24.51
C TYR A 102 -14.76 40.65 -24.39
N PHE A 103 -15.63 39.76 -23.90
CA PHE A 103 -17.06 40.07 -23.72
C PHE A 103 -17.31 41.17 -22.69
N ALA A 104 -16.54 41.23 -21.60
CA ALA A 104 -16.64 42.29 -20.60
C ALA A 104 -16.19 43.66 -21.14
N ARG A 105 -15.35 43.68 -22.18
CA ARG A 105 -14.95 44.92 -22.87
C ARG A 105 -16.00 45.37 -23.88
N GLU A 106 -16.67 44.44 -24.55
CA GLU A 106 -17.71 44.73 -25.56
C GLU A 106 -19.07 45.11 -24.94
N ALA A 107 -19.33 44.71 -23.70
CA ALA A 107 -20.57 45.05 -22.97
C ALA A 107 -20.57 46.49 -22.38
N ARG A 108 -19.60 47.34 -22.75
CA ARG A 108 -19.44 48.72 -22.27
C ARG A 108 -19.73 49.73 -23.37
#